data_AF-A0A382IS49-F1
#
_entry.id   AF-A0A382IS49-F1
#
_cell.length_a   1.000
_cell.length_b   1.000
_cell.length_c   1.000
_cell.angle_alpha   90.00
_cell.angle_beta   90.00
_cell.angle_gamma   90.00
#
_symmetry.space_group_name_H-M   'P 1'
#
loop_
_entity.id
_entity.type
_entity.pdbx_description
1 polymer ?
#
loop_
_entity_poly.entity_id
_entity_poly.type
_entity_poly.pdbx_seq_one_letter_code
_entity_poly.pdbx_strand_id
1 'polypeptide(L)'
;MIVFTYPGQGSQHPEMGTPWQDHPSWELVEEASEVAQIDLGRLLTDADADELRDTRNAQLATFVLSMLILDAVERLGVDSAGHAGHSLGEYSALAASGALDFTDAVALVAERGTAMGAAIEESPGTMAAVLGLEDEQVETACHEAGDGVWVANYNAPRQVVVAGTSDAVKAAGQAARGLGAKKVASLEVAGAFHTPLMAPAR
;
A
#
# COMPACT_ATOMS: atom_id res chain seq x y z
N MET A 1 -21.97 6.29 14.31
CA MET A 1 -20.86 5.33 14.42
C MET A 1 -19.97 5.56 13.22
N ILE A 2 -18.73 6.03 13.45
CA ILE A 2 -17.74 6.29 12.40
C ILE A 2 -16.71 5.17 12.46
N VAL A 3 -16.30 4.65 11.31
CA VAL A 3 -15.19 3.67 11.20
C VAL A 3 -14.11 4.34 10.38
N PHE A 4 -12.88 4.33 10.87
CA PHE A 4 -11.73 4.88 10.15
C PHE A 4 -11.12 3.81 9.25
N THR A 5 -10.82 4.20 8.01
CA THR A 5 -10.16 3.34 7.03
C THR A 5 -8.84 3.94 6.62
N TYR A 6 -7.78 3.13 6.63
CA TYR A 6 -6.43 3.57 6.34
C TYR A 6 -5.96 3.08 4.97
N PRO A 7 -5.41 3.97 4.14
CA PRO A 7 -4.94 3.61 2.81
C PRO A 7 -3.68 2.74 2.88
N GLY A 8 -3.47 1.95 1.84
CA GLY A 8 -2.22 1.23 1.61
C GLY A 8 -1.23 2.03 0.76
N GLN A 9 -0.07 1.42 0.52
CA GLN A 9 0.92 1.88 -0.46
C GLN A 9 0.27 2.12 -1.84
N GLY A 10 0.71 3.18 -2.52
CA GLY A 10 0.16 3.70 -3.77
C GLY A 10 -0.68 4.96 -3.60
N SER A 11 -0.93 5.38 -2.35
CA SER A 11 -1.69 6.59 -2.01
C SER A 11 -0.81 7.81 -1.71
N GLN A 12 0.49 7.58 -1.50
CA GLN A 12 1.48 8.62 -1.32
C GLN A 12 1.64 9.47 -2.58
N HIS A 13 1.92 10.75 -2.40
CA HIS A 13 2.20 11.69 -3.48
C HIS A 13 3.18 12.77 -2.99
N PRO A 14 3.90 13.45 -3.91
CA PRO A 14 4.77 14.55 -3.53
C PRO A 14 4.03 15.59 -2.68
N GLU A 15 4.76 16.19 -1.73
CA GLU A 15 4.26 17.25 -0.84
C GLU A 15 3.08 16.85 0.06
N MET A 16 2.79 15.55 0.25
CA MET A 16 1.65 15.08 1.04
C MET A 16 1.68 15.52 2.51
N GLY A 17 2.87 15.78 3.07
CA GLY A 17 3.05 16.30 4.42
C GLY A 17 3.06 17.82 4.52
N THR A 18 3.23 18.55 3.42
CA THR A 18 3.38 20.02 3.44
C THR A 18 2.25 20.76 4.15
N PRO A 19 0.96 20.41 3.97
CA PRO A 19 -0.13 21.04 4.71
C PRO A 19 -0.10 20.84 6.24
N TRP A 20 0.73 19.91 6.73
CA TRP A 20 0.76 19.46 8.11
C TRP A 20 2.00 19.93 8.90
N GLN A 21 3.00 20.52 8.24
CA GLN A 21 4.29 20.89 8.87
C GLN A 21 4.12 21.80 10.10
N ASP A 22 3.16 22.71 10.07
CA ASP A 22 2.88 23.64 11.18
C ASP A 22 1.83 23.09 12.18
N HIS A 23 1.31 21.87 11.94
CA HIS A 23 0.30 21.26 12.82
C HIS A 23 0.96 20.60 14.04
N PRO A 24 0.39 20.69 15.25
CA PRO A 24 0.97 20.05 16.44
C PRO A 24 1.26 18.55 16.30
N SER A 25 0.45 17.84 15.51
CA SER A 25 0.63 16.40 15.21
C SER A 25 1.89 16.07 14.41
N TRP A 26 2.60 17.08 13.90
CA TRP A 26 3.88 16.88 13.22
C TRP A 26 4.95 16.25 14.13
N GLU A 27 4.80 16.33 15.45
CA GLU A 27 5.67 15.63 16.42
C GLU A 27 5.79 14.13 16.15
N LEU A 28 4.75 13.48 15.60
CA LEU A 28 4.79 12.07 15.21
C LEU A 28 5.73 11.80 14.03
N VAL A 29 5.92 12.76 13.13
CA VAL A 29 6.90 12.64 12.03
C VAL A 29 8.31 12.70 12.56
N GLU A 30 8.57 13.56 13.55
CA GLU A 30 9.86 13.68 14.22
C GLU A 30 10.20 12.40 14.99
N GLU A 31 9.27 11.91 15.81
CA GLU A 31 9.42 10.64 16.55
C GLU A 31 9.64 9.45 15.60
N ALA A 32 8.84 9.34 14.53
CA ALA A 32 9.02 8.28 13.55
C ALA A 32 10.37 8.39 12.81
N SER A 33 10.87 9.60 12.58
CA SER A 33 12.18 9.82 11.96
C SER A 33 13.31 9.27 12.83
N GLU A 34 13.21 9.49 14.15
CA GLU A 34 14.15 8.92 15.12
C GLU A 34 14.07 7.39 15.14
N VAL A 35 12.88 6.80 15.14
CA VAL A 35 12.75 5.33 15.14
C VAL A 35 13.26 4.70 13.85
N ALA A 36 12.86 5.26 12.69
CA ALA A 36 13.22 4.72 11.38
C ALA A 36 14.65 5.06 10.95
N GLN A 37 15.33 5.99 11.65
CA GLN A 37 16.66 6.52 11.29
C GLN A 37 16.69 7.13 9.87
N ILE A 38 15.60 7.79 9.49
CA ILE A 38 15.41 8.44 8.18
C ILE A 38 14.75 9.81 8.41
N ASP A 39 15.08 10.82 7.60
CA ASP A 39 14.42 12.12 7.62
C ASP A 39 13.02 12.02 6.97
N LEU A 40 12.01 11.65 7.76
CA LEU A 40 10.64 11.50 7.26
C LEU A 40 9.97 12.85 7.00
N GLY A 41 10.43 13.92 7.67
CA GLY A 41 9.98 15.28 7.38
C GLY A 41 10.26 15.63 5.92
N ARG A 42 11.53 15.54 5.52
CA ARG A 42 11.94 15.75 4.13
C ARG A 42 11.29 14.75 3.16
N LEU A 43 11.11 13.49 3.57
CA LEU A 43 10.43 12.50 2.73
C LEU A 43 8.97 12.90 2.44
N LEU A 44 8.26 13.45 3.42
CA LEU A 44 6.85 13.82 3.27
C LEU A 44 6.66 15.16 2.53
N THR A 45 7.69 16.01 2.46
CA THR A 45 7.56 17.39 1.95
C THR A 45 8.27 17.61 0.63
N ASP A 46 9.44 17.00 0.44
CA ASP A 46 10.33 17.33 -0.68
C ASP A 46 10.58 16.16 -1.63
N ALA A 47 10.20 14.94 -1.24
CA ALA A 47 10.40 13.76 -2.08
C ALA A 47 9.56 13.83 -3.36
N ASP A 48 10.18 13.47 -4.47
CA ASP A 48 9.49 13.37 -5.75
C ASP A 48 8.72 12.04 -5.89
N ALA A 49 7.99 11.91 -7.00
CA ALA A 49 7.17 10.72 -7.24
C ALA A 49 8.00 9.44 -7.43
N ASP A 50 9.25 9.55 -7.91
CA ASP A 50 10.12 8.38 -8.13
C ASP A 50 10.70 7.89 -6.82
N GLU A 51 11.13 8.79 -5.93
CA GLU A 51 11.57 8.45 -4.58
C GLU A 51 10.44 7.86 -3.73
N LEU A 52 9.22 8.40 -3.86
CA LEU A 52 8.02 7.87 -3.20
C LEU A 52 7.48 6.58 -3.85
N ARG A 53 8.00 6.17 -5.02
CA ARG A 53 7.68 4.86 -5.62
C ARG A 53 8.50 3.74 -4.97
N ASP A 54 9.63 4.05 -4.36
CA ASP A 54 10.39 3.08 -3.58
C ASP A 54 9.52 2.51 -2.46
N THR A 55 9.45 1.18 -2.36
CA THR A 55 8.57 0.50 -1.40
C THR A 55 8.92 0.82 0.05
N ARG A 56 10.20 1.07 0.36
CA ARG A 56 10.65 1.46 1.71
C ARG A 56 10.04 2.81 2.10
N ASN A 57 10.18 3.78 1.20
CA ASN A 57 9.70 5.15 1.39
C ASN A 57 8.18 5.22 1.37
N ALA A 58 7.54 4.58 0.40
CA ALA A 58 6.08 4.57 0.24
C ALA A 58 5.36 4.06 1.49
N GLN A 59 5.93 3.02 2.13
CA GLN A 59 5.36 2.44 3.33
C GLN A 59 5.44 3.38 4.52
N LEU A 60 6.63 3.92 4.81
CA LEU A 60 6.79 4.85 5.93
C LEU A 60 6.00 6.14 5.72
N ALA A 61 6.06 6.74 4.52
CA ALA A 61 5.33 7.96 4.20
C ALA A 61 3.81 7.80 4.39
N THR A 62 3.24 6.69 3.90
CA THR A 62 1.80 6.43 4.01
C THR A 62 1.38 6.12 5.45
N PHE A 63 2.15 5.30 6.17
CA PHE A 63 1.86 4.92 7.55
C PHE A 63 1.93 6.15 8.48
N VAL A 64 3.04 6.89 8.43
CA VAL A 64 3.26 8.03 9.34
C VAL A 64 2.27 9.15 9.07
N LEU A 65 1.98 9.47 7.80
CA LEU A 65 0.93 10.46 7.51
C LEU A 65 -0.44 9.99 8.00
N SER A 66 -0.75 8.68 7.93
CA SER A 66 -2.01 8.15 8.47
C SER A 66 -2.12 8.36 9.99
N MET A 67 -1.02 8.16 10.73
CA MET A 67 -0.99 8.37 12.19
C MET A 67 -1.04 9.85 12.56
N LEU A 68 -0.34 10.70 11.81
CA LEU A 68 -0.43 12.15 11.96
C LEU A 68 -1.88 12.65 11.76
N ILE A 69 -2.55 12.19 10.71
CA ILE A 69 -3.94 12.58 10.42
C ILE A 69 -4.89 12.06 11.51
N LEU A 70 -4.66 10.85 12.01
CA LEU A 70 -5.43 10.30 13.11
C LEU A 70 -5.31 11.18 14.35
N ASP A 71 -4.10 11.49 14.79
CA ASP A 71 -3.85 12.36 15.96
C ASP A 71 -4.50 13.74 15.77
N ALA A 72 -4.41 14.31 14.56
CA ALA A 72 -5.06 15.57 14.25
C ALA A 72 -6.60 15.50 14.36
N VAL A 73 -7.20 14.40 13.91
CA VAL A 73 -8.65 14.16 14.03
C VAL A 73 -9.07 13.94 15.49
N GLU A 74 -8.29 13.20 16.26
CA GLU A 74 -8.55 12.94 17.68
C GLU A 74 -8.44 14.21 18.53
N ARG A 75 -7.53 15.14 18.19
CA ARG A 75 -7.48 16.48 18.81
C ARG A 75 -8.74 17.31 18.62
N LEU A 76 -9.56 17.00 17.62
CA LEU A 76 -10.88 17.61 17.42
C LEU A 76 -11.98 16.94 18.28
N GLY A 77 -11.65 15.89 19.03
CA GLY A 77 -12.59 15.11 19.84
C GLY A 77 -13.44 14.14 19.02
N VAL A 78 -12.97 13.73 17.83
CA VAL A 78 -13.68 12.77 16.98
C VAL A 78 -13.16 11.36 17.24
N ASP A 79 -14.03 10.51 17.78
CA ASP A 79 -13.74 9.10 18.02
C ASP A 79 -14.22 8.18 16.89
N SER A 80 -13.52 7.05 16.78
CA SER A 80 -13.85 5.92 15.92
C SER A 80 -14.50 4.79 16.72
N ALA A 81 -15.40 4.04 16.08
CA ALA A 81 -15.95 2.79 16.60
C ALA A 81 -15.22 1.55 16.07
N GLY A 82 -14.24 1.73 15.18
CA GLY A 82 -13.50 0.65 14.55
C GLY A 82 -12.51 1.15 13.50
N HIS A 83 -11.47 0.36 13.28
CA HIS A 83 -10.37 0.68 12.38
C HIS A 83 -10.22 -0.46 11.36
N ALA A 84 -10.00 -0.11 10.10
CA ALA A 84 -9.74 -1.08 9.04
C ALA A 84 -8.66 -0.53 8.08
N GLY A 85 -7.88 -1.42 7.50
CA GLY A 85 -6.76 -1.04 6.67
C GLY A 85 -6.66 -1.87 5.41
N HIS A 86 -6.17 -1.28 4.32
CA HIS A 86 -5.85 -2.02 3.10
C HIS A 86 -4.35 -2.25 2.99
N SER A 87 -3.92 -3.51 2.96
CA SER A 87 -2.50 -3.87 2.83
C SER A 87 -1.66 -3.21 3.94
N LEU A 88 -0.77 -2.29 3.62
CA LEU A 88 -0.04 -1.47 4.60
C LEU A 88 -0.96 -0.78 5.61
N GLY A 89 -2.15 -0.33 5.20
CA GLY A 89 -3.08 0.34 6.10
C GLY A 89 -3.53 -0.54 7.27
N GLU A 90 -3.36 -1.86 7.20
CA GLU A 90 -3.62 -2.76 8.33
C GLU A 90 -2.73 -2.42 9.54
N TYR A 91 -1.47 -2.05 9.31
CA TYR A 91 -0.56 -1.60 10.37
C TYR A 91 -1.03 -0.29 10.98
N SER A 92 -1.52 0.65 10.15
CA SER A 92 -2.16 1.88 10.62
C SER A 92 -3.40 1.58 11.45
N ALA A 93 -4.23 0.61 11.05
CA ALA A 93 -5.42 0.22 11.80
C ALA A 93 -5.08 -0.44 13.15
N LEU A 94 -4.06 -1.31 13.17
CA LEU A 94 -3.55 -1.94 14.38
C LEU A 94 -2.99 -0.89 15.36
N ALA A 95 -2.18 0.04 14.87
CA ALA A 95 -1.63 1.13 15.67
C ALA A 95 -2.75 2.04 16.21
N ALA A 96 -3.67 2.45 15.36
CA ALA A 96 -4.82 3.28 15.74
C ALA A 96 -5.73 2.61 16.79
N SER A 97 -5.82 1.28 16.77
CA SER A 97 -6.60 0.53 17.77
C SER A 97 -5.89 0.35 19.11
N GLY A 98 -4.61 0.73 19.21
CA GLY A 98 -3.74 0.45 20.36
C GLY A 98 -3.30 -1.00 20.48
N ALA A 99 -3.52 -1.83 19.45
CA ALA A 99 -3.04 -3.22 19.43
C ALA A 99 -1.54 -3.34 19.13
N LEU A 100 -0.96 -2.28 18.54
CA LEU A 100 0.46 -2.13 18.26
C LEU A 100 0.87 -0.72 18.68
N ASP A 101 1.94 -0.60 19.46
CA ASP A 101 2.45 0.71 19.86
C ASP A 101 3.00 1.46 18.63
N PHE A 102 2.90 2.80 18.62
CA PHE A 102 3.28 3.61 17.46
C PHE A 102 4.73 3.39 17.03
N THR A 103 5.68 3.43 17.97
CA THR A 103 7.11 3.25 17.69
C THR A 103 7.42 1.83 17.19
N ASP A 104 6.80 0.81 17.77
CA ASP A 104 6.89 -0.57 17.30
C ASP A 104 6.31 -0.73 15.89
N ALA A 105 5.20 -0.03 15.59
CA ALA A 105 4.61 0.00 14.27
C ALA A 105 5.52 0.68 13.24
N VAL A 106 6.16 1.80 13.58
CA VAL A 106 7.16 2.45 12.71
C VAL A 106 8.30 1.48 12.38
N ALA A 107 8.88 0.84 13.40
CA ALA A 107 9.97 -0.12 13.23
C ALA A 107 9.55 -1.31 12.35
N LEU A 108 8.35 -1.85 12.59
CA LEU A 108 7.81 -2.98 11.83
C LEU A 108 7.51 -2.61 10.37
N VAL A 109 6.99 -1.40 10.12
CA VAL A 109 6.73 -0.90 8.77
C VAL A 109 8.04 -0.64 8.01
N ALA A 110 9.09 -0.14 8.69
CA ALA A 110 10.41 0.02 8.10
C ALA A 110 11.03 -1.32 7.69
N GLU A 111 10.97 -2.32 8.58
CA GLU A 111 11.46 -3.68 8.31
C GLU A 111 10.67 -4.33 7.15
N ARG A 112 9.33 -4.22 7.18
CA ARG A 112 8.46 -4.69 6.10
C ARG A 112 8.81 -4.05 4.76
N GLY A 113 9.04 -2.73 4.73
CA GLY A 113 9.48 -2.01 3.54
C GLY A 113 10.79 -2.55 2.98
N THR A 114 11.76 -2.82 3.86
CA THR A 114 13.08 -3.37 3.52
C THR A 114 12.97 -4.80 2.99
N ALA A 115 12.27 -5.68 3.68
CA ALA A 115 12.06 -7.07 3.29
C ALA A 115 11.33 -7.17 1.94
N MET A 116 10.29 -6.37 1.73
CA MET A 116 9.58 -6.31 0.45
C MET A 116 10.45 -5.74 -0.67
N GLY A 117 11.27 -4.72 -0.39
CA GLY A 117 12.24 -4.19 -1.34
C GLY A 117 13.23 -5.26 -1.82
N ALA A 118 13.80 -6.04 -0.89
CA ALA A 118 14.70 -7.15 -1.23
C ALA A 118 14.00 -8.23 -2.07
N ALA A 119 12.75 -8.59 -1.73
CA ALA A 119 11.97 -9.53 -2.53
C ALA A 119 11.69 -9.03 -3.95
N ILE A 120 11.46 -7.72 -4.13
CA ILE A 120 11.31 -7.09 -5.45
C ILE A 120 12.60 -7.20 -6.27
N GLU A 121 13.75 -6.93 -5.64
CA GLU A 121 15.06 -7.02 -6.29
C GLU A 121 15.39 -8.45 -6.73
N GLU A 122 15.01 -9.45 -5.92
CA GLU A 122 15.19 -10.87 -6.24
C GLU A 122 14.20 -11.37 -7.31
N SER A 123 12.94 -10.96 -7.22
CA SER A 123 11.83 -11.45 -8.05
C SER A 123 10.99 -10.28 -8.58
N PRO A 124 11.46 -9.62 -9.66
CA PRO A 124 10.76 -8.47 -10.22
C PRO A 124 9.39 -8.87 -10.76
N GLY A 125 8.41 -8.00 -10.56
CA GLY A 125 7.04 -8.22 -10.98
C GLY A 125 6.24 -6.92 -11.00
N THR A 126 4.97 -7.03 -11.40
CA THR A 126 4.07 -5.89 -11.53
C THR A 126 2.65 -6.27 -11.14
N MET A 127 1.75 -5.28 -11.18
CA MET A 127 0.33 -5.44 -10.88
C MET A 127 -0.53 -4.72 -11.91
N ALA A 128 -1.74 -5.24 -12.15
CA ALA A 128 -2.74 -4.59 -12.97
C ALA A 128 -4.13 -4.66 -12.33
N ALA A 129 -4.86 -3.55 -12.36
CA ALA A 129 -6.27 -3.52 -12.01
C ALA A 129 -7.13 -4.00 -13.18
N VAL A 130 -8.02 -4.95 -12.92
CA VAL A 130 -9.03 -5.47 -13.82
C VAL A 130 -10.40 -4.96 -13.35
N LEU A 131 -11.05 -4.17 -14.21
CA LEU A 131 -12.33 -3.53 -13.91
C LEU A 131 -13.46 -4.12 -14.75
N GLY A 132 -14.58 -4.39 -14.09
CA GLY A 132 -15.82 -4.75 -14.76
C GLY A 132 -16.02 -6.25 -15.01
N LEU A 133 -15.21 -7.12 -14.40
CA LEU A 133 -15.42 -8.57 -14.36
C LEU A 133 -15.79 -9.04 -12.96
N GLU A 134 -16.59 -10.09 -12.82
CA GLU A 134 -16.76 -10.77 -11.54
C GLU A 134 -15.49 -11.53 -11.14
N ASP A 135 -15.34 -11.82 -9.85
CA ASP A 135 -14.14 -12.41 -9.25
C ASP A 135 -13.72 -13.71 -9.96
N GLU A 136 -14.66 -14.61 -10.22
CA GLU A 136 -14.41 -15.90 -10.87
C GLU A 136 -13.93 -15.75 -12.33
N GLN A 137 -14.32 -14.68 -13.00
CA GLN A 137 -13.87 -14.39 -14.36
C GLN A 137 -12.42 -13.89 -14.36
N VAL A 138 -12.01 -13.15 -13.34
CA VAL A 138 -10.61 -12.72 -13.19
C VAL A 138 -9.73 -13.91 -12.81
N GLU A 139 -10.21 -14.80 -11.94
CA GLU A 139 -9.54 -16.07 -11.65
C GLU A 139 -9.37 -16.93 -12.91
N THR A 140 -10.41 -17.01 -13.75
CA THR A 140 -10.34 -17.68 -15.06
C THR A 140 -9.28 -17.04 -15.95
N ALA A 141 -9.21 -15.70 -16.01
CA ALA A 141 -8.19 -14.98 -16.79
C ALA A 141 -6.76 -15.29 -16.31
N CYS A 142 -6.54 -15.39 -14.99
CA CYS A 142 -5.25 -15.82 -14.43
C CYS A 142 -4.93 -17.27 -14.82
N HIS A 143 -5.90 -18.18 -14.73
CA HIS A 143 -5.71 -19.59 -15.10
C HIS A 143 -5.40 -19.74 -16.60
N GLU A 144 -6.06 -18.99 -17.48
CA GLU A 144 -5.78 -18.99 -18.93
C GLU A 144 -4.39 -18.41 -19.27
N ALA A 145 -3.90 -17.47 -18.47
CA ALA A 145 -2.56 -16.89 -18.64
C ALA A 145 -1.43 -17.84 -18.22
N GLY A 146 -1.73 -18.85 -17.40
CA GLY A 146 -0.77 -19.84 -16.91
C GLY A 146 -0.03 -19.40 -15.65
N ASP A 147 1.15 -19.97 -15.43
CA ASP A 147 1.94 -19.74 -14.23
C ASP A 147 2.51 -18.31 -14.15
N GLY A 148 2.75 -17.83 -12.93
CA GLY A 148 3.43 -16.56 -12.69
C GLY A 148 2.51 -15.35 -12.57
N VAL A 149 1.19 -15.55 -12.49
CA VAL A 149 0.19 -14.51 -12.18
C VAL A 149 -0.83 -15.05 -11.18
N TRP A 150 -1.25 -14.19 -10.25
CA TRP A 150 -2.22 -14.50 -9.22
C TRP A 150 -3.19 -13.33 -9.07
N VAL A 151 -4.38 -13.62 -8.56
CA VAL A 151 -5.24 -12.57 -8.02
C VAL A 151 -4.61 -12.09 -6.71
N ALA A 152 -4.27 -10.80 -6.66
CA ALA A 152 -3.62 -10.16 -5.52
C ALA A 152 -4.61 -9.53 -4.57
N ASN A 153 -5.67 -8.91 -5.09
CA ASN A 153 -6.65 -8.20 -4.27
C ASN A 153 -8.05 -8.26 -4.87
N TYR A 154 -9.04 -8.49 -4.01
CA TYR A 154 -10.46 -8.27 -4.29
C TYR A 154 -10.87 -6.97 -3.58
N ASN A 155 -10.79 -5.84 -4.28
CA ASN A 155 -10.91 -4.52 -3.65
C ASN A 155 -12.37 -4.07 -3.49
N ALA A 156 -13.19 -4.35 -4.50
CA ALA A 156 -14.61 -4.03 -4.53
C ALA A 156 -15.30 -4.91 -5.58
N PRO A 157 -16.65 -4.96 -5.60
CA PRO A 157 -17.38 -5.64 -6.66
C PRO A 157 -16.88 -5.20 -8.04
N ARG A 158 -16.37 -6.17 -8.79
CA ARG A 158 -15.82 -5.98 -10.14
C ARG A 158 -14.60 -5.07 -10.23
N GLN A 159 -13.82 -5.00 -9.15
CA GLN A 159 -12.53 -4.32 -9.08
C GLN A 159 -11.53 -5.26 -8.41
N VAL A 160 -10.79 -5.99 -9.25
CA VAL A 160 -9.82 -6.99 -8.82
C VAL A 160 -8.44 -6.57 -9.30
N VAL A 161 -7.41 -6.87 -8.53
CA VAL A 161 -6.02 -6.65 -8.92
C VAL A 161 -5.36 -8.00 -9.15
N VAL A 162 -4.67 -8.14 -10.28
CA VAL A 162 -3.78 -9.27 -10.58
C VAL A 162 -2.34 -8.83 -10.45
N ALA A 163 -1.46 -9.72 -10.02
CA ALA A 163 -0.04 -9.45 -9.85
C ALA A 163 0.81 -10.66 -10.19
N GLY A 164 2.05 -10.43 -10.59
CA GLY A 164 2.96 -11.49 -11.01
C GLY A 164 4.09 -10.98 -11.89
N THR A 165 4.66 -11.87 -12.70
CA THR A 165 5.67 -11.46 -13.70
C THR A 165 5.01 -10.57 -14.76
N SER A 166 5.78 -9.65 -15.34
CA SER A 166 5.25 -8.68 -16.32
C SER A 166 4.56 -9.34 -17.51
N ASP A 167 5.10 -10.45 -18.01
CA ASP A 167 4.52 -11.19 -19.13
C ASP A 167 3.24 -11.92 -18.74
N ALA A 168 3.20 -12.55 -17.55
CA ALA A 168 2.00 -13.25 -17.09
C ALA A 168 0.86 -12.29 -16.73
N VAL A 169 1.16 -11.14 -16.11
CA VAL A 169 0.16 -10.07 -15.86
C VAL A 169 -0.38 -9.51 -17.18
N LYS A 170 0.48 -9.34 -18.19
CA LYS A 170 0.06 -8.92 -19.52
C LYS A 170 -0.86 -9.95 -20.18
N ALA A 171 -0.53 -11.24 -20.10
CA ALA A 171 -1.34 -12.33 -20.62
C ALA A 171 -2.70 -12.41 -19.91
N ALA A 172 -2.74 -12.34 -18.58
CA ALA A 172 -3.97 -12.29 -17.80
C ALA A 172 -4.82 -11.07 -18.17
N GLY A 173 -4.19 -9.92 -18.36
CA GLY A 173 -4.86 -8.72 -18.84
C GLY A 173 -5.45 -8.85 -20.25
N GLN A 174 -4.86 -9.68 -21.13
CA GLN A 174 -5.43 -9.98 -22.44
C GLN A 174 -6.61 -10.94 -22.34
N ALA A 175 -6.48 -12.02 -21.55
CA ALA A 175 -7.56 -12.96 -21.26
C ALA A 175 -8.77 -12.24 -20.64
N ALA A 176 -8.54 -11.38 -19.64
CA ALA A 176 -9.58 -10.57 -19.01
C ALA A 176 -10.32 -9.67 -20.01
N ARG A 177 -9.61 -9.06 -20.98
CA ARG A 177 -10.27 -8.28 -22.05
C ARG A 177 -11.12 -9.18 -22.95
N GLY A 178 -10.66 -10.39 -23.26
CA GLY A 178 -11.45 -11.40 -23.99
C GLY A 178 -12.72 -11.81 -23.27
N LEU A 179 -12.68 -11.86 -21.94
CA LEU A 179 -13.83 -12.16 -21.07
C LEU A 179 -14.75 -10.95 -20.83
N GLY A 180 -14.44 -9.78 -21.39
CA GLY A 180 -15.29 -8.58 -21.34
C GLY A 180 -14.92 -7.56 -20.27
N ALA A 181 -13.68 -7.56 -19.77
CA ALA A 181 -13.21 -6.51 -18.86
C ALA A 181 -13.37 -5.12 -19.49
N LYS A 182 -13.97 -4.18 -18.74
CA LYS A 182 -14.16 -2.79 -19.19
C LYS A 182 -12.83 -2.06 -19.31
N LYS A 183 -11.90 -2.34 -18.39
CA LYS A 183 -10.57 -1.74 -18.36
C LYS A 183 -9.59 -2.70 -17.69
N VAL A 184 -8.37 -2.74 -18.22
CA VAL A 184 -7.22 -3.34 -17.54
C VAL A 184 -6.12 -2.27 -17.53
N ALA A 185 -5.66 -1.88 -16.36
CA ALA A 185 -4.70 -0.80 -16.16
C ALA A 185 -3.50 -1.26 -15.33
N SER A 186 -2.30 -0.98 -15.81
CA SER A 186 -1.08 -1.17 -15.02
C SER A 186 -1.14 -0.29 -13.77
N LEU A 187 -0.62 -0.79 -12.66
CA LEU A 187 -0.44 -0.01 -11.45
C LEU A 187 1.01 0.47 -11.38
N GLU A 188 1.20 1.72 -10.96
CA GLU A 188 2.52 2.34 -10.76
C GLU A 188 3.11 1.89 -9.42
N VAL A 189 3.47 0.62 -9.35
CA VAL A 189 4.02 -0.03 -8.15
C VAL A 189 5.30 -0.77 -8.47
N ALA A 190 6.17 -0.92 -7.48
CA ALA A 190 7.50 -1.49 -7.66
C ALA A 190 7.53 -3.03 -7.75
N GLY A 191 6.45 -3.73 -7.38
CA GLY A 191 6.47 -5.19 -7.26
C GLY A 191 5.13 -5.88 -7.41
N ALA A 192 5.17 -7.21 -7.50
CA ALA A 192 4.01 -8.10 -7.52
C ALA A 192 3.53 -8.43 -6.09
N PHE A 193 2.96 -7.45 -5.40
CA PHE A 193 2.53 -7.61 -4.01
C PHE A 193 1.40 -8.64 -3.85
N HIS A 194 1.31 -9.25 -2.66
CA HIS A 194 0.33 -10.29 -2.32
C HIS A 194 0.40 -11.55 -3.19
N THR A 195 1.59 -11.85 -3.72
CA THR A 195 1.86 -13.07 -4.51
C THR A 195 2.95 -13.92 -3.88
N PRO A 196 3.16 -15.17 -4.33
CA PRO A 196 4.31 -15.98 -3.94
C PRO A 196 5.68 -15.32 -4.22
N LEU A 197 5.76 -14.33 -5.13
CA LEU A 197 7.01 -13.59 -5.36
C LEU A 197 7.44 -12.75 -4.15
N MET A 198 6.53 -12.49 -3.20
CA MET A 198 6.85 -11.81 -1.93
C MET A 198 7.23 -12.80 -0.81
N ALA A 199 7.38 -14.11 -1.09
CA ALA A 199 7.74 -15.09 -0.08
C ALA A 199 9.06 -14.79 0.67
N PRO A 200 10.11 -14.22 0.04
CA PRO A 200 11.33 -13.83 0.76
C PRO A 200 11.13 -12.70 1.79
N ALA A 201 10.00 -11.98 1.74
CA ALA A 201 9.70 -10.87 2.65
C ALA A 201 8.89 -11.28 3.90
N ARG A 202 8.69 -12.58 4.13
CA ARG A 202 7.99 -13.15 5.29
C ARG A 202 8.93 -13.55 6.40
#